data_AF-A0A318Y5K0-F1
#
_entry.id   AF-A0A318Y5K0-F1
#
_cell.length_a   1.000
_cell.length_b   1.000
_cell.length_c   1.000
_cell.angle_alpha   90.00
_cell.angle_beta   90.00
_cell.angle_gamma   90.00
#
_symmetry.space_group_name_H-M   'P 1'
#
loop_
_entity.id
_entity.type
_entity.pdbx_description
1 polymer ?
#
loop_
_entity_poly.entity_id
_entity_poly.type
_entity_poly.pdbx_seq_one_letter_code
_entity_poly.pdbx_strand_id
1 'polypeptide(L)'
;LLTADGSPIRGGVLADDCGLGKSVTALAAIDRDSERRTIHRPALILCPAALIDTWFTEIQTHFKARFTVHLFHGQTAHTGDLAYKQAIINNRSQLIDTLGRL
;
A
#
# COMPACT_ATOMS: atom_id res chain seq x y z
N LEU A 1 -3.66 -16.83 18.86
CA LEU A 1 -4.85 -15.97 19.08
C LEU A 1 -4.33 -14.58 19.40
N LEU A 2 -4.43 -13.65 18.44
CA LEU A 2 -4.01 -12.26 18.63
C LEU A 2 -4.97 -11.59 19.62
N THR A 3 -4.56 -11.47 20.88
CA THR A 3 -5.28 -10.70 21.90
C THR A 3 -4.99 -9.23 21.70
N ALA A 4 -6.03 -8.42 21.50
CA ALA A 4 -5.91 -6.96 21.51
C ALA A 4 -5.49 -6.53 22.92
N ASP A 5 -4.41 -5.77 23.03
CA ASP A 5 -3.77 -5.36 24.29
C ASP A 5 -4.49 -4.20 25.00
N GLY A 6 -5.73 -3.90 24.62
CA GLY A 6 -6.51 -2.78 25.16
C GLY A 6 -5.99 -1.40 24.74
N SER A 7 -5.01 -1.32 23.83
CA SER A 7 -4.48 -0.06 23.33
C SER A 7 -5.58 0.77 22.62
N PRO A 8 -5.63 2.09 22.84
CA PRO A 8 -6.53 2.97 22.08
C PRO A 8 -6.09 3.07 20.60
N ILE A 9 -4.87 2.66 20.28
CA ILE A 9 -4.33 2.67 18.92
C ILE A 9 -4.75 1.37 18.24
N ARG A 10 -5.51 1.51 17.15
CA ARG A 10 -5.88 0.39 16.29
C ARG A 10 -4.70 0.04 15.40
N GLY A 11 -4.14 -1.16 15.58
CA GLY A 11 -3.02 -1.65 14.79
C GLY A 11 -2.49 -2.97 15.31
N GLY A 12 -1.41 -3.44 14.70
CA GLY A 12 -0.72 -4.66 15.13
C GLY A 12 0.57 -4.85 14.34
N VAL A 13 1.40 -5.76 14.83
CA VAL A 13 2.63 -6.18 14.15
C VAL A 13 2.38 -7.56 13.54
N LEU A 14 2.58 -7.68 12.23
CA LEU A 14 2.56 -8.95 11.52
C LEU A 14 4.01 -9.38 11.26
N ALA A 15 4.55 -10.21 12.14
CA ALA A 15 5.96 -10.63 12.14
C ALA A 15 6.13 -12.13 11.85
N ASP A 16 5.36 -12.65 10.90
CA ASP A 16 5.51 -14.02 10.41
C ASP A 16 6.79 -14.19 9.59
N ASP A 17 7.20 -15.44 9.35
CA ASP A 17 8.31 -15.77 8.45
C ASP A 17 8.11 -15.22 7.03
N CYS A 18 9.24 -14.99 6.34
CA CYS A 18 9.22 -14.60 4.92
C CYS A 18 8.52 -15.66 4.07
N GLY A 19 7.69 -15.23 3.12
CA GLY A 19 6.94 -16.14 2.23
C GLY A 19 5.55 -16.54 2.73
N LEU A 20 5.16 -16.22 3.97
CA LEU A 20 3.82 -16.53 4.51
C LEU A 20 2.71 -15.56 4.06
N GLY A 21 2.92 -14.78 2.99
CA GLY A 21 1.87 -13.94 2.42
C GLY A 21 1.54 -12.66 3.22
N LYS A 22 2.51 -12.09 3.95
CA LYS A 22 2.30 -10.86 4.72
C LYS A 22 1.81 -9.67 3.88
N SER A 23 2.34 -9.50 2.67
CA SER A 23 1.93 -8.45 1.72
C SER A 23 0.47 -8.63 1.30
N VAL A 24 0.07 -9.84 0.90
CA VAL A 24 -1.32 -10.16 0.55
C VAL A 24 -2.25 -9.97 1.75
N THR A 25 -1.83 -10.38 2.94
CA THR A 25 -2.60 -10.21 4.18
C THR A 25 -2.81 -8.73 4.50
N ALA A 26 -1.79 -7.90 4.35
CA ALA A 26 -1.89 -6.45 4.53
C ALA A 26 -2.84 -5.82 3.50
N LEU A 27 -2.75 -6.21 2.22
CA LEU A 27 -3.66 -5.75 1.17
C LEU A 27 -5.11 -6.14 1.45
N ALA A 28 -5.36 -7.39 1.89
CA ALA A 28 -6.70 -7.85 2.25
C ALA A 28 -7.29 -7.06 3.44
N ALA A 29 -6.44 -6.65 4.39
CA ALA A 29 -6.86 -5.80 5.50
C ALA A 29 -7.27 -4.40 5.04
N ILE A 30 -6.51 -3.79 4.13
CA ILE A 30 -6.84 -2.49 3.50
C ILE A 30 -8.15 -2.61 2.72
N ASP A 31 -8.27 -3.67 1.92
CA ASP A 31 -9.44 -3.95 1.10
C ASP A 31 -10.73 -4.02 1.92
N ARG A 32 -10.71 -4.85 2.97
CA ARG A 32 -11.84 -5.04 3.89
C ARG A 32 -12.17 -3.80 4.72
N ASP A 33 -11.17 -2.99 5.07
CA ASP A 33 -11.40 -1.72 5.76
C ASP A 33 -12.06 -0.70 4.83
N SER A 34 -11.69 -0.67 3.54
CA SER A 34 -12.30 0.22 2.54
C SER A 34 -13.80 -0.03 2.36
N GLU A 35 -14.24 -1.31 2.35
CA GLU A 35 -15.64 -1.70 2.22
C GLU A 35 -16.50 -1.30 3.44
N ARG A 36 -15.88 -1.15 4.60
CA ARG A 36 -16.57 -0.83 5.86
C ARG A 36 -16.71 0.67 6.09
N ARG A 37 -15.99 1.50 5.34
CA ARG A 37 -15.95 2.95 5.53
C ARG A 37 -16.88 3.64 4.55
N THR A 38 -17.69 4.55 5.08
CA THR A 38 -18.50 5.47 4.27
C THR A 38 -17.67 6.60 3.66
N ILE A 39 -16.52 6.92 4.26
CA ILE A 39 -15.58 7.93 3.77
C ILE A 39 -14.28 7.25 3.36
N HIS A 40 -13.92 7.40 2.09
CA HIS A 40 -12.67 6.87 1.56
C HIS A 40 -11.46 7.55 2.25
N ARG A 41 -10.45 6.75 2.63
CA ARG A 41 -9.17 7.26 3.15
C ARG A 41 -8.03 6.48 2.51
N PRO A 42 -6.99 7.15 1.99
CA PRO A 42 -5.86 6.46 1.37
C PRO A 42 -5.06 5.64 2.38
N ALA A 43 -4.54 4.49 1.95
CA ALA A 43 -3.58 3.69 2.69
C ALA A 43 -2.16 3.96 2.17
N LEU A 44 -1.21 4.21 3.08
CA LEU A 44 0.20 4.40 2.76
C LEU A 44 0.99 3.12 3.05
N ILE A 45 1.63 2.57 2.03
CA ILE A 45 2.55 1.44 2.15
C ILE A 45 3.97 1.98 2.04
N LEU A 46 4.76 1.80 3.09
CA LEU A 46 6.20 2.10 3.09
C LEU A 46 6.97 0.80 2.95
N CYS A 47 7.82 0.71 1.92
CA CYS A 47 8.66 -0.45 1.69
C CYS A 47 10.02 -0.04 1.07
N PRO A 48 11.07 -0.88 1.21
CA PRO A 48 12.28 -0.73 0.41
C PRO A 48 11.96 -0.70 -1.08
N ALA A 49 12.69 0.12 -1.85
CA ALA A 49 12.44 0.30 -3.28
C ALA A 49 12.44 -1.03 -4.07
N ALA A 50 13.29 -1.98 -3.67
CA ALA A 50 13.39 -3.31 -4.27
C ALA A 50 12.10 -4.15 -4.15
N LEU A 51 11.19 -3.82 -3.23
CA LEU A 51 9.93 -4.55 -3.04
C LEU A 51 8.74 -3.91 -3.77
N ILE A 52 8.91 -2.72 -4.38
CA ILE A 52 7.81 -2.01 -5.06
C ILE A 52 7.13 -2.89 -6.10
N ASP A 53 7.92 -3.57 -6.95
CA ASP A 53 7.38 -4.40 -8.02
C ASP A 53 6.74 -5.69 -7.47
N THR A 54 7.22 -6.20 -6.32
CA THR A 54 6.54 -7.28 -5.59
C THR A 54 5.15 -6.85 -5.13
N TRP A 55 5.03 -5.70 -4.45
CA TRP A 55 3.73 -5.18 -4.01
C TRP A 55 2.78 -4.95 -5.19
N PHE A 56 3.28 -4.41 -6.30
CA PHE A 56 2.49 -4.23 -7.51
C PHE A 56 1.99 -5.57 -8.07
N THR A 57 2.85 -6.58 -8.14
CA THR A 57 2.49 -7.92 -8.63
C THR A 57 1.38 -8.54 -7.78
N GLU A 58 1.48 -8.44 -6.45
CA GLU A 58 0.44 -8.93 -5.53
C GLU A 58 -0.89 -8.21 -5.74
N ILE A 59 -0.88 -6.88 -5.89
CA ILE A 59 -2.08 -6.08 -6.18
C ILE A 59 -2.71 -6.53 -7.50
N GLN A 60 -1.93 -6.70 -8.57
CA GLN A 60 -2.46 -7.09 -9.88
C GLN A 60 -2.99 -8.53 -9.88
N THR A 61 -2.34 -9.42 -9.14
CA THR A 61 -2.70 -10.84 -9.11
C THR A 61 -3.95 -11.08 -8.27
N HIS A 62 -4.08 -10.39 -7.13
CA HIS A 62 -5.11 -10.69 -6.14
C HIS A 62 -6.17 -9.61 -5.97
N PHE A 63 -5.88 -8.36 -6.32
CA PHE A 63 -6.73 -7.18 -6.05
C PHE A 63 -6.93 -6.31 -7.29
N LYS A 64 -6.95 -6.92 -8.47
CA LYS A 64 -7.11 -6.20 -9.75
C LYS A 64 -8.35 -5.31 -9.73
N ALA A 65 -8.19 -4.05 -10.14
CA ALA A 65 -9.23 -3.02 -10.19
C ALA A 65 -9.88 -2.66 -8.82
N ARG A 66 -9.32 -3.14 -7.69
CA ARG A 66 -9.77 -2.75 -6.34
C ARG A 66 -9.10 -1.46 -5.85
N PHE A 67 -7.88 -1.18 -6.30
CA PHE A 67 -7.07 -0.06 -5.83
C PHE A 67 -6.63 0.86 -6.98
N THR A 68 -6.74 2.16 -6.76
CA THR A 68 -5.97 3.18 -7.49
C THR A 68 -4.61 3.33 -6.80
N VAL A 69 -3.53 3.05 -7.52
CA VAL A 69 -2.18 3.02 -6.93
C VAL A 69 -1.37 4.22 -7.42
N HIS A 70 -0.93 5.06 -6.47
CA HIS A 70 0.03 6.13 -6.71
C HIS A 70 1.39 5.70 -6.18
N LEU A 71 2.43 5.79 -7.01
CA LEU A 71 3.78 5.40 -6.62
C LEU A 71 4.62 6.64 -6.36
N PHE A 72 5.18 6.71 -5.15
CA PHE A 72 6.25 7.63 -4.81
C PHE A 72 7.55 6.85 -4.67
N HIS A 73 8.49 7.07 -5.58
CA HIS A 73 9.87 6.63 -5.42
C HIS A 73 10.77 7.77 -5.87
N GLY A 74 11.78 8.12 -5.07
CA GLY A 74 12.69 9.22 -5.40
C GLY A 74 13.37 9.01 -6.76
N GLN A 75 13.93 10.08 -7.31
CA GLN A 75 14.47 10.15 -8.69
C GLN A 75 15.53 9.07 -9.04
N THR A 76 16.06 8.35 -8.06
CA THR A 76 17.16 7.38 -8.22
C THR A 76 16.76 5.91 -8.10
N ALA A 77 15.48 5.59 -7.85
CA ALA A 77 15.05 4.19 -7.74
C ALA A 77 14.65 3.60 -9.10
N HIS A 78 15.33 2.52 -9.51
CA HIS A 78 14.92 1.71 -10.65
C HIS A 78 13.71 0.87 -10.25
N THR A 79 12.54 1.17 -10.81
CA THR A 79 11.36 0.30 -10.70
C THR A 79 10.95 -0.12 -12.10
N GLY A 80 10.42 -1.33 -12.27
CA GLY A 80 9.99 -1.86 -13.58
C GLY A 80 8.87 -1.04 -14.24
N ASP A 81 8.32 -1.56 -15.35
CA ASP A 81 7.39 -0.86 -16.26
C ASP A 81 6.47 0.17 -15.57
N LEU A 82 6.74 1.42 -15.92
CA LEU A 82 6.18 2.61 -15.32
C LEU A 82 4.79 2.95 -15.85
N ALA A 83 4.39 2.39 -17.00
CA ALA A 83 3.10 2.68 -17.63
C ALA A 83 1.90 2.24 -16.77
N TYR A 84 2.11 1.28 -15.85
CA TYR A 84 1.08 0.71 -14.99
C TYR A 84 0.95 1.41 -13.62
N LYS A 85 1.89 2.29 -13.26
CA LYS A 85 1.87 3.05 -12.00
C LYS A 85 1.06 4.33 -12.25
N GLN A 86 -0.23 4.31 -11.88
CA GLN A 86 -1.22 5.33 -12.27
C GLN A 86 -0.89 6.79 -11.91
N ALA A 87 0.13 7.04 -11.10
CA ALA A 87 0.92 8.27 -11.19
C ALA A 87 2.29 8.03 -10.54
N ILE A 88 3.36 8.48 -11.20
CA ILE A 88 4.67 8.59 -10.55
C ILE A 88 4.76 9.96 -9.89
N ILE A 89 4.91 9.95 -8.58
CA ILE A 89 5.13 11.13 -7.78
C ILE A 89 6.64 11.21 -7.53
N ASN A 90 7.30 12.22 -8.12
CA ASN A 90 8.76 12.31 -8.13
C ASN A 90 9.32 13.26 -7.06
N ASN A 91 8.46 14.04 -6.42
CA ASN A 91 8.84 14.99 -5.39
C ASN A 91 7.74 15.21 -4.33
N ARG A 92 8.14 15.80 -3.20
CA ARG A 92 7.25 16.06 -2.06
C ARG A 92 6.07 16.96 -2.43
N SER A 93 6.27 17.97 -3.27
CA SER A 93 5.20 18.89 -3.66
C SER A 93 4.10 18.17 -4.45
N GLN A 94 4.47 17.32 -5.41
CA GLN A 94 3.53 16.47 -6.14
C GLN A 94 2.79 15.49 -5.23
N LEU A 95 3.46 14.99 -4.18
CA LEU A 95 2.83 14.11 -3.19
C LEU A 95 1.74 14.86 -2.43
N ILE A 96 2.08 16.04 -1.90
CA ILE A 96 1.13 16.88 -1.15
C ILE A 96 -0.06 17.26 -2.04
N ASP A 97 0.20 17.68 -3.27
CA ASP A 97 -0.85 18.03 -4.24
C ASP A 97 -1.77 16.86 -4.56
N THR A 98 -1.21 15.66 -4.72
CA THR A 98 -2.00 14.45 -5.00
C THR A 98 -2.84 14.08 -3.79
N LEU A 99 -2.26 14.08 -2.59
CA LEU A 99 -2.98 13.79 -1.34
C LEU A 99 -4.07 14.83 -1.03
N GLY A 100 -3.89 16.09 -1.40
CA GLY A 100 -4.90 17.14 -1.23
C GLY A 100 -6.09 17.04 -2.20
N ARG A 101 -5.99 16.21 -3.24
CA ARG A 101 -7.07 15.97 -4.22
C ARG A 101 -7.84 14.68 -3.97
N LEU A 102 -7.34 13.80 -3.11
CA LEU A 102 -7.98 12.53 -2.68
C LEU A 102 -8.97 12.78 -1.53
#